data_AF-A0A914QIY6-F1
#
_entry.id   AF-A0A914QIY6-F1
#
_cell.length_a   1.000
_cell.length_b   1.000
_cell.length_c   1.000
_cell.angle_alpha   90.00
_cell.angle_beta   90.00
_cell.angle_gamma   90.00
#
_symmetry.space_group_name_H-M   'P 1'
#
loop_
_entity.id
_entity.type
_entity.pdbx_description
1 polymer ?
#
loop_
_entity_poly.entity_id
_entity_poly.type
_entity_poly.pdbx_seq_one_letter_code
_entity_poly.pdbx_strand_id
1 'polypeptide(L)'
;MSLLEFSNKHDVPALKAKVEPVLIKEISAANVCRLTNCSILAESPKLKEKCIKFLMDAFVSKTPLSDIKNLDKFVAMTVFCDSFYQIVQTRQ
;
A
#
# COMPACT_ATOMS: atom_id res chain seq x y z
N MET A 1 3.58 -10.86 -9.22
CA MET A 1 4.81 -10.34 -8.59
C MET A 1 5.18 -9.04 -9.28
N SER A 2 5.18 -7.92 -8.55
CA SER A 2 5.54 -6.61 -9.10
C SER A 2 7.06 -6.46 -9.23
N LEU A 3 7.53 -5.53 -10.08
CA LEU A 3 8.97 -5.28 -10.25
C LEU A 3 9.63 -4.83 -8.92
N LEU A 4 8.87 -4.13 -8.08
CA LEU A 4 9.29 -3.70 -6.75
C LEU A 4 9.43 -4.90 -5.79
N GLU A 5 8.43 -5.79 -5.75
CA GLU A 5 8.51 -7.06 -4.99
C GLU A 5 9.69 -7.92 -5.45
N PHE A 6 9.92 -8.02 -6.76
CA PHE A 6 11.04 -8.76 -7.32
C PHE A 6 12.38 -8.15 -6.87
N SER A 7 12.52 -6.82 -6.96
CA SER A 7 13.73 -6.12 -6.52
C SER A 7 14.02 -6.31 -5.04
N ASN A 8 12.98 -6.40 -4.19
CA ASN A 8 13.15 -6.64 -2.77
C ASN A 8 13.50 -8.11 -2.49
N LYS A 9 12.80 -9.06 -3.15
CA LYS A 9 13.00 -10.49 -2.96
C LYS A 9 14.39 -10.97 -3.39
N HIS A 10 14.96 -10.36 -4.42
CA HIS A 10 16.26 -10.74 -4.99
C HIS A 10 17.39 -9.79 -4.58
N ASP A 11 17.16 -8.92 -3.59
CA ASP A 11 18.10 -7.92 -3.09
C ASP A 11 18.80 -7.13 -4.21
N VAL A 12 18.00 -6.47 -5.04
CA VAL A 12 18.45 -5.62 -6.16
C VAL A 12 18.14 -4.15 -5.83
N PRO A 13 18.90 -3.52 -4.91
CA PRO A 13 18.60 -2.18 -4.40
C PRO A 13 18.63 -1.09 -5.50
N ALA A 14 19.48 -1.24 -6.51
CA ALA A 14 19.53 -0.33 -7.65
C ALA A 14 18.22 -0.31 -8.46
N LEU A 15 17.54 -1.46 -8.55
CA LEU A 15 16.24 -1.56 -9.23
C LEU A 15 15.15 -0.92 -8.35
N LYS A 16 15.15 -1.20 -7.05
CA LYS A 16 14.23 -0.59 -6.08
C LYS A 16 14.30 0.94 -6.12
N ALA A 17 15.52 1.49 -6.13
CA ALA A 17 15.77 2.93 -6.21
C ALA A 17 15.27 3.59 -7.51
N LYS A 18 15.18 2.85 -8.61
CA LYS A 18 14.63 3.35 -9.89
C LYS A 18 13.12 3.20 -9.99
N VAL A 19 12.57 2.13 -9.44
CA VAL A 19 11.13 1.80 -9.54
C VAL A 19 10.29 2.65 -8.59
N GLU A 20 10.77 2.87 -7.37
CA GLU A 20 10.01 3.58 -6.32
C GLU A 20 9.59 5.01 -6.73
N PRO A 21 10.47 5.88 -7.30
CA PRO A 21 10.07 7.21 -7.74
C PRO A 21 9.03 7.21 -8.87
N VAL A 22 9.08 6.21 -9.76
CA VAL A 22 8.10 6.07 -10.85
C VAL A 22 6.74 5.69 -10.27
N LEU A 23 6.71 4.70 -9.38
CA LEU A 23 5.47 4.29 -8.72
C LEU A 23 4.82 5.40 -7.89
N ILE A 24 5.63 6.25 -7.24
CA ILE A 24 5.12 7.41 -6.48
C ILE A 24 4.43 8.42 -7.39
N LYS A 25 4.97 8.68 -8.59
CA LYS A 25 4.39 9.63 -9.55
C LYS A 25 3.08 9.12 -10.16
N GLU A 26 2.94 7.81 -10.26
CA GLU A 26 1.79 7.15 -10.89
C GLU A 26 0.67 6.78 -9.90
N ILE A 27 0.72 7.24 -8.64
CA ILE A 27 -0.33 6.97 -7.65
C ILE A 27 -1.67 7.58 -8.12
N SER A 28 -2.71 6.77 -8.15
CA SER A 28 -4.06 7.17 -8.54
C SER A 28 -5.13 6.33 -7.81
N ALA A 29 -6.39 6.77 -7.88
CA ALA A 29 -7.52 6.04 -7.31
C ALA A 29 -7.65 4.60 -7.86
N ALA A 30 -7.20 4.37 -9.11
CA ALA A 30 -7.25 3.05 -9.74
C ALA A 30 -6.23 2.05 -9.20
N ASN A 31 -5.13 2.52 -8.59
CA ASN A 31 -4.00 1.67 -8.23
C ASN A 31 -3.53 1.81 -6.78
N VAL A 32 -3.97 2.83 -6.03
CA VAL A 32 -3.44 3.16 -4.70
C VAL A 32 -3.53 2.00 -3.72
N CYS A 33 -4.65 1.26 -3.65
CA CYS A 33 -4.78 0.11 -2.76
C CYS A 33 -3.76 -1.01 -3.09
N ARG A 34 -3.52 -1.24 -4.40
CA ARG A 34 -2.53 -2.22 -4.84
C ARG A 34 -1.11 -1.75 -4.51
N LEU A 35 -0.80 -0.48 -4.74
CA LEU A 35 0.50 0.10 -4.43
C LEU A 35 0.79 0.12 -2.92
N THR A 36 -0.23 0.36 -2.08
CA THR A 36 -0.09 0.23 -0.62
C THR A 36 0.33 -1.19 -0.24
N ASN A 37 -0.35 -2.22 -0.75
CA ASN A 37 0.02 -3.61 -0.48
C ASN A 37 1.44 -3.95 -0.99
N CYS A 38 1.77 -3.55 -2.22
CA CYS A 38 3.11 -3.74 -2.77
C CYS A 38 4.18 -3.04 -1.92
N SER A 39 3.90 -1.84 -1.41
CA SER A 39 4.85 -1.08 -0.59
C SER A 39 5.14 -1.74 0.76
N ILE A 40 4.15 -2.45 1.32
CA ILE A 40 4.31 -3.23 2.55
C ILE A 40 5.17 -4.46 2.27
N LEU A 41 4.82 -5.24 1.24
CA LEU A 41 5.53 -6.48 0.89
C LEU A 41 6.97 -6.23 0.43
N ALA A 42 7.23 -5.08 -0.20
CA ALA A 42 8.55 -4.71 -0.69
C ALA A 42 9.33 -3.81 0.28
N GLU A 43 8.87 -3.64 1.53
CA GLU A 43 9.52 -2.81 2.55
C GLU A 43 9.94 -1.43 2.01
N SER A 44 8.99 -0.73 1.40
CA SER A 44 9.20 0.55 0.72
C SER A 44 8.46 1.66 1.50
N PRO A 45 9.09 2.22 2.56
CA PRO A 45 8.41 3.12 3.49
C PRO A 45 7.97 4.43 2.84
N LYS A 46 8.73 4.97 1.88
CA LYS A 46 8.36 6.23 1.20
C LYS A 46 7.15 6.01 0.28
N LEU A 47 7.13 4.91 -0.49
CA LEU A 47 5.95 4.57 -1.29
C LEU A 47 4.72 4.36 -0.41
N LYS A 48 4.87 3.65 0.71
CA LYS A 48 3.80 3.41 1.70
C LYS A 48 3.22 4.73 2.20
N GLU A 49 4.08 5.63 2.66
CA GLU A 49 3.68 6.96 3.14
C GLU A 49 2.89 7.74 2.09
N LYS A 50 3.37 7.76 0.84
CA LYS A 50 2.68 8.46 -0.26
C LYS A 50 1.32 7.85 -0.60
N CYS A 51 1.20 6.52 -0.58
CA CYS A 51 -0.10 5.86 -0.83
C CYS A 51 -1.10 6.14 0.30
N ILE A 52 -0.65 6.09 1.56
CA ILE A 52 -1.50 6.42 2.71
C ILE A 52 -1.93 7.88 2.66
N LYS A 53 -1.01 8.80 2.34
CA LYS A 53 -1.34 10.22 2.19
C LYS A 53 -2.43 10.43 1.13
N PHE A 54 -2.31 9.78 -0.03
CA PHE A 54 -3.34 9.85 -1.07
C PHE A 54 -4.71 9.35 -0.56
N LEU A 55 -4.74 8.24 0.17
CA LEU A 55 -5.98 7.70 0.76
C LEU A 55 -6.58 8.65 1.79
N MET A 56 -5.75 9.27 2.65
CA MET A 56 -6.18 10.25 3.63
C MET A 56 -6.72 11.52 2.97
N ASP A 57 -6.02 12.03 1.97
CA ASP A 57 -6.46 13.18 1.19
C ASP A 57 -7.78 12.86 0.47
N ALA A 58 -7.96 11.66 -0.07
CA ALA A 58 -9.21 11.22 -0.68
C ALA A 58 -10.37 11.05 0.32
N PHE A 59 -10.07 10.69 1.57
CA PHE A 59 -11.07 10.60 2.64
C PHE A 59 -11.51 11.98 3.16
N VAL A 60 -10.57 12.92 3.27
CA VAL A 60 -10.81 14.28 3.76
C VAL A 60 -11.40 15.18 2.66
N SER A 61 -10.94 15.01 1.42
CA SER A 61 -11.51 15.70 0.27
C SER A 61 -12.80 15.03 -0.19
N LYS A 62 -13.66 15.76 -0.90
CA LYS A 62 -14.88 15.20 -1.53
C LYS A 62 -14.57 14.27 -2.72
N THR A 63 -13.39 13.65 -2.77
CA THR A 63 -13.11 12.62 -3.76
C THR A 63 -14.03 11.45 -3.47
N PRO A 64 -14.90 11.05 -4.43
CA PRO A 64 -15.79 9.93 -4.20
C PRO A 64 -14.95 8.69 -3.88
N LEU A 65 -15.09 8.15 -2.67
CA LEU A 65 -14.40 6.90 -2.28
C LEU A 65 -14.79 5.73 -3.20
N SER A 66 -15.93 5.84 -3.90
CA SER A 66 -16.36 4.94 -4.98
C SER A 66 -15.37 4.85 -6.14
N ASP A 67 -14.53 5.87 -6.34
CA ASP A 67 -13.57 5.92 -7.44
C ASP A 67 -12.28 5.16 -7.09
N ILE A 68 -12.09 4.81 -5.81
CA ILE A 68 -10.94 4.03 -5.34
C ILE A 68 -11.20 2.55 -5.59
N LYS A 69 -10.46 1.99 -6.54
CA LYS A 69 -10.64 0.61 -6.96
C LYS A 69 -10.15 -0.37 -5.89
N ASN A 70 -11.00 -1.35 -5.53
CA ASN A 70 -10.77 -2.36 -4.49
C ASN A 70 -10.61 -1.81 -3.06
N LEU A 71 -11.16 -0.62 -2.78
CA LEU A 71 -11.12 -0.04 -1.44
C LEU A 71 -11.82 -0.93 -0.40
N ASP A 72 -12.95 -1.52 -0.76
CA ASP A 72 -13.71 -2.49 0.05
C ASP A 72 -12.84 -3.68 0.50
N LYS A 73 -12.13 -4.30 -0.44
CA LYS A 73 -11.22 -5.42 -0.15
C LYS A 73 -10.04 -4.98 0.70
N PHE A 74 -9.51 -3.79 0.42
CA PHE A 74 -8.39 -3.22 1.18
C PHE A 74 -8.76 -2.95 2.64
N VAL A 75 -9.94 -2.35 2.87
CA VAL A 75 -10.48 -2.10 4.22
C VAL A 75 -10.73 -3.42 4.95
N ALA A 76 -11.39 -4.39 4.30
CA ALA A 76 -11.68 -5.69 4.90
C ALA A 76 -10.38 -6.41 5.34
N MET A 77 -9.34 -6.36 4.51
CA MET A 77 -8.04 -6.95 4.85
C MET A 77 -7.36 -6.24 6.01
N THR A 78 -7.43 -4.91 6.06
CA THR A 78 -6.85 -4.12 7.16
C THR A 78 -7.55 -4.42 8.49
N VAL A 79 -8.88 -4.42 8.50
CA VAL A 79 -9.69 -4.76 9.69
C VAL A 79 -9.42 -6.18 10.16
N PHE A 80 -9.29 -7.13 9.23
CA PHE A 80 -8.94 -8.51 9.56
C PHE A 80 -7.55 -8.60 10.22
N CYS A 81 -6.54 -7.93 9.68
CA CYS A 81 -5.20 -7.91 10.25
C CYS A 81 -5.17 -7.31 11.66
N ASP A 82 -5.87 -6.19 11.88
CA ASP A 82 -5.95 -5.55 13.20
C ASP A 82 -6.65 -6.45 14.23
N SER A 83 -7.76 -7.09 13.82
CA SER A 83 -8.50 -8.03 14.67
C SER A 83 -7.65 -9.25 15.03
N PHE A 84 -6.93 -9.81 14.05
CA PHE A 84 -6.00 -10.91 14.28
C PHE A 84 -4.89 -10.52 15.25
N TYR A 85 -4.29 -9.34 15.06
CA TYR A 85 -3.24 -8.83 15.94
C TYR A 85 -3.71 -8.69 17.39
N GLN A 86 -4.91 -8.14 17.61
CA GLN A 86 -5.49 -8.02 18.95
C GLN A 86 -5.74 -9.38 19.62
N ILE A 87 -6.20 -10.38 18.86
CA ILE A 87 -6.42 -11.75 19.38
C ILE A 87 -5.09 -12.40 19.78
N VAL A 88 -4.03 -12.17 19.01
CA VAL A 88 -2.70 -12.72 19.32
C VAL A 88 -2.12 -12.06 20.57
N GLN A 89 -2.24 -10.74 20.71
CA GLN A 89 -1.73 -10.02 21.87
C GLN A 89 -2.45 -10.36 23.18
N THR A 90 -3.74 -10.69 23.14
CA THR A 90 -4.52 -11.07 24.33
C THR A 90 -4.26 -12.50 24.80
N ARG A 91 -3.45 -13.28 24.07
CA ARG A 91 -3.07 -14.67 24.39
C ARG A 91 -1.61 -14.84 24.82
N GLN A 92 -0.86 -13.74 24.96
CA GLN A 92 0.51 -13.71 25.52
C GLN A 92 0.48 -13.19 26.95
#